data_AF-E1YIY1-F1
#
_entry.id   AF-E1YIY1-F1
#
_cell.length_a   1.000
_cell.length_b   1.000
_cell.length_c   1.000
_cell.angle_alpha   90.00
_cell.angle_beta   90.00
_cell.angle_gamma   90.00
#
_symmetry.space_group_name_H-M   'P 1'
#
loop_
_entity.id
_entity.type
_entity.pdbx_description
1 polymer ?
#
loop_
_entity_poly.entity_id
_entity_poly.type
_entity_poly.pdbx_seq_one_letter_code
_entity_poly.pdbx_strand_id
1 'polypeptide(L)'
;MIKLKRTYIAIALMAGILFPVFVGAAELPPLKKYTGPIKPGVVITKENWDKYLPELQKLLPPTKVKWYGMGVKEGLVTMPIVKTTAYKLTKSQVEATRKYAGTARVGANNQLLNWTAGIPFPEPRSAVEIA
;
A
#
# COMPACT_ATOMS: atom_id res chain seq x y z
N MET A 1 17.08 58.40 -9.11
CA MET A 1 17.52 57.44 -10.16
C MET A 1 18.12 56.21 -9.47
N ILE A 2 17.36 55.14 -9.29
CA ILE A 2 17.85 53.86 -8.72
C ILE A 2 17.75 52.82 -9.83
N LYS A 3 18.92 52.35 -10.31
CA LYS A 3 19.04 51.31 -11.34
C LYS A 3 18.66 49.96 -10.73
N LEU A 4 17.44 49.50 -10.98
CA LEU A 4 16.98 48.17 -10.61
C LEU A 4 17.73 47.14 -11.47
N LYS A 5 18.72 46.45 -10.89
CA LYS A 5 19.50 45.42 -11.58
C LYS A 5 18.59 44.22 -11.92
N ARG A 6 18.57 43.87 -13.20
CA ARG A 6 17.86 42.75 -13.87
C ARG A 6 18.06 41.34 -13.24
N THR A 7 18.82 41.22 -12.16
CA THR A 7 19.25 39.95 -11.58
C THR A 7 18.19 39.25 -10.73
N TYR A 8 17.11 39.94 -10.34
CA TYR A 8 16.06 39.36 -9.48
C TYR A 8 14.88 38.74 -10.25
N ILE A 9 14.80 38.92 -11.57
CA ILE A 9 13.71 38.34 -12.38
C ILE A 9 13.99 36.87 -12.72
N ALA A 10 15.26 36.44 -12.74
CA ALA A 10 15.64 35.07 -13.06
C ALA A 10 15.38 34.06 -11.91
N ILE A 11 15.32 34.51 -10.65
CA ILE A 11 15.13 33.61 -9.50
C ILE A 11 13.65 33.25 -9.31
N ALA A 12 12.72 34.11 -9.75
CA ALA A 12 11.29 33.82 -9.69
C ALA A 12 10.86 32.72 -10.70
N LEU A 13 11.61 32.49 -11.78
CA LEU A 13 11.29 31.45 -12.77
C LEU A 13 11.78 30.05 -12.38
N MET A 14 12.76 29.95 -11.47
CA MET A 14 13.33 28.66 -11.02
C MET A 14 12.65 28.07 -9.77
N ALA A 15 11.74 28.81 -9.12
CA ALA A 15 10.93 28.30 -8.01
C ALA A 15 9.67 27.53 -8.47
N GLY A 16 9.33 27.59 -9.77
CA GLY A 16 8.11 26.98 -10.33
C GLY A 16 8.25 25.53 -10.83
N ILE A 17 9.46 24.93 -10.80
CA ILE A 17 9.74 23.63 -11.44
C ILE A 17 9.93 22.49 -10.42
N LEU A 18 9.99 22.76 -9.12
CA LEU A 18 10.27 21.74 -8.10
C LEU A 18 9.09 21.31 -7.22
N PHE A 19 7.88 21.81 -7.49
CA PHE A 19 6.70 21.14 -6.96
C PHE A 19 6.28 20.07 -7.97
N PRO A 20 6.46 18.77 -7.69
CA PRO A 20 5.67 17.77 -8.39
C PRO A 20 4.22 18.15 -8.14
N VAL A 21 3.58 18.66 -9.17
CA VAL A 21 2.12 18.73 -9.25
C VAL A 21 1.67 17.32 -8.92
N PHE A 22 1.15 17.10 -7.71
CA PHE A 22 0.40 15.90 -7.38
C PHE A 22 -0.89 16.00 -8.22
N VAL A 23 -0.75 15.69 -9.51
CA VAL A 23 -1.82 15.63 -10.48
C VAL A 23 -2.70 14.44 -10.09
N GLY A 24 -3.82 14.77 -9.45
CA GLY A 24 -5.01 13.93 -9.41
C GLY A 24 -4.91 12.68 -8.56
N ALA A 25 -6.06 12.26 -8.05
CA ALA A 25 -6.27 10.88 -7.69
C ALA A 25 -6.04 10.03 -8.95
N ALA A 26 -4.80 9.61 -9.19
CA ALA A 26 -4.52 8.64 -10.22
C ALA A 26 -5.36 7.41 -9.88
N GLU A 27 -6.29 7.06 -10.75
CA GLU A 27 -7.04 5.81 -10.65
C GLU A 27 -6.02 4.69 -10.46
N LEU A 28 -6.21 3.87 -9.42
CA LEU A 28 -5.31 2.75 -9.16
C LEU A 28 -5.22 1.92 -10.44
N PRO A 29 -4.01 1.53 -10.89
CA PRO A 29 -3.87 0.74 -12.09
C PRO A 29 -4.72 -0.53 -11.95
N PRO A 30 -5.38 -0.97 -13.04
CA PRO A 30 -6.24 -2.13 -12.98
C PRO A 30 -5.46 -3.33 -12.44
N LEU A 31 -6.08 -4.09 -11.53
CA LEU A 31 -5.49 -5.27 -10.93
C LEU A 31 -5.05 -6.24 -12.04
N LYS A 32 -3.74 -6.37 -12.24
CA LYS A 32 -3.19 -7.33 -13.21
C LYS A 32 -3.23 -8.72 -12.58
N LYS A 33 -3.86 -9.66 -13.28
CA LYS A 33 -3.87 -11.06 -12.85
C LYS A 33 -2.44 -11.59 -12.81
N TYR A 34 -2.05 -12.18 -11.68
CA TYR A 34 -0.75 -12.81 -11.53
C TYR A 34 -0.62 -14.04 -12.43
N THR A 35 0.46 -14.13 -13.22
CA THR A 35 0.73 -15.22 -14.17
C THR A 35 2.06 -15.95 -13.89
N GLY A 36 2.69 -15.72 -12.75
CA GLY A 36 4.00 -16.29 -12.42
C GLY A 36 3.93 -17.73 -11.89
N PRO A 37 5.09 -18.27 -11.43
CA PRO A 37 5.25 -19.68 -11.09
C PRO A 37 4.56 -20.09 -9.77
N ILE A 38 4.25 -19.16 -8.87
CA ILE A 38 3.68 -19.45 -7.56
C ILE A 38 2.14 -19.60 -7.68
N LYS A 39 1.66 -20.84 -7.76
CA LYS A 39 0.22 -21.15 -7.92
C LYS A 39 -0.37 -21.78 -6.66
N PRO A 40 -1.70 -21.70 -6.45
CA PRO A 40 -2.37 -22.47 -5.41
C PRO A 40 -1.99 -23.95 -5.45
N GLY A 41 -1.71 -24.52 -4.28
CA GLY A 41 -1.23 -25.90 -4.11
C GLY A 41 0.29 -26.02 -3.91
N VAL A 42 1.08 -25.00 -4.27
CA VAL A 42 2.52 -24.97 -3.96
C VAL A 42 2.70 -24.83 -2.45
N VAL A 43 3.61 -25.63 -1.87
CA VAL A 43 4.06 -25.45 -0.48
C VAL A 43 5.51 -25.00 -0.51
N ILE A 44 5.76 -23.80 0.01
CA ILE A 44 7.10 -23.25 0.11
C ILE A 44 7.70 -23.69 1.44
N THR A 45 8.81 -24.40 1.36
CA THR A 45 9.52 -25.03 2.47
C THR A 45 10.96 -24.52 2.50
N LYS A 46 11.73 -24.94 3.49
CA LYS A 46 13.15 -24.61 3.60
C LYS A 46 13.93 -24.98 2.33
N GLU A 47 13.64 -26.15 1.77
CA GLU A 47 14.38 -26.75 0.65
C GLU A 47 14.14 -26.03 -0.68
N ASN A 48 12.99 -25.39 -0.84
CA ASN A 48 12.60 -24.72 -2.08
C ASN A 48 12.45 -23.20 -1.93
N TRP A 49 12.80 -22.63 -0.77
CA TRP A 49 12.67 -21.21 -0.49
C TRP A 49 13.41 -20.35 -1.52
N ASP A 50 14.69 -20.65 -1.76
CA ASP A 50 15.53 -19.84 -2.66
C ASP A 50 15.06 -19.89 -4.12
N LYS A 51 14.38 -20.99 -4.52
CA LYS A 51 13.73 -21.10 -5.84
C LYS A 51 12.62 -20.07 -6.03
N TYR A 52 11.83 -19.80 -4.98
CA TYR A 52 10.68 -18.89 -5.04
C TYR A 52 10.98 -17.48 -4.54
N LEU A 53 12.10 -17.27 -3.84
CA LEU A 53 12.48 -15.98 -3.25
C LEU A 53 12.46 -14.79 -4.23
N PRO A 54 13.01 -14.88 -5.46
CA PRO A 54 12.98 -13.76 -6.40
C PRO A 54 11.56 -13.33 -6.76
N GLU A 55 10.63 -14.27 -6.79
CA GLU A 55 9.23 -14.00 -7.11
C GLU A 55 8.47 -13.49 -5.89
N LEU A 56 8.75 -14.03 -4.70
CA LEU A 56 8.20 -13.54 -3.44
C LEU A 56 8.59 -12.08 -3.18
N GLN A 57 9.80 -11.67 -3.54
CA GLN A 57 10.26 -10.28 -3.42
C GLN A 57 9.48 -9.29 -4.29
N LYS A 58 8.88 -9.77 -5.41
CA LYS A 58 8.00 -8.94 -6.25
C LYS A 58 6.59 -8.83 -5.69
N LEU A 59 6.12 -9.88 -5.02
CA LEU A 59 4.74 -10.02 -4.55
C LEU A 59 4.52 -9.49 -3.14
N LEU A 60 5.54 -9.57 -2.29
CA LEU A 60 5.43 -9.24 -0.87
C LEU A 60 6.25 -7.99 -0.54
N PRO A 61 5.76 -7.14 0.38
CA PRO A 61 6.57 -6.08 0.95
C PRO A 61 7.87 -6.64 1.56
N PRO A 62 9.01 -5.92 1.50
CA PRO A 62 10.30 -6.39 2.00
C PRO A 62 10.26 -6.93 3.43
N THR A 63 9.50 -6.25 4.30
CA THR A 63 9.30 -6.67 5.70
C THR A 63 8.65 -8.05 5.80
N LYS A 64 7.65 -8.35 4.95
CA LYS A 64 6.97 -9.65 4.94
C LYS A 64 7.90 -10.76 4.44
N VAL A 65 8.68 -10.50 3.40
CA VAL A 65 9.69 -11.46 2.90
C VAL A 65 10.67 -11.84 4.02
N LYS A 66 11.12 -10.86 4.81
CA LYS A 66 12.03 -11.09 5.95
C LYS A 66 11.38 -11.95 7.03
N TRP A 67 10.18 -11.60 7.48
CA TRP A 67 9.48 -12.32 8.55
C TRP A 67 9.17 -13.77 8.17
N TYR A 68 8.62 -14.00 6.99
CA TYR A 68 8.33 -15.36 6.53
C TYR A 68 9.62 -16.15 6.28
N GLY A 69 10.65 -15.49 5.71
CA GLY A 69 11.93 -16.12 5.43
C GLY A 69 12.64 -16.64 6.68
N MET A 70 12.55 -15.94 7.81
CA MET A 70 13.14 -16.39 9.08
C MET A 70 12.59 -17.77 9.48
N GLY A 71 11.27 -17.90 9.59
CA GLY A 71 10.66 -19.17 10.00
C GLY A 71 10.79 -20.28 8.95
N VAL A 72 10.68 -19.95 7.66
CA VAL A 72 10.77 -20.96 6.59
C VAL A 72 12.21 -21.49 6.44
N LYS A 73 13.22 -20.62 6.48
CA LYS A 73 14.63 -21.04 6.36
C LYS A 73 15.11 -21.84 7.57
N GLU A 74 14.55 -21.58 8.75
CA GLU A 74 14.82 -22.37 9.95
C GLU A 74 14.06 -23.70 9.95
N GLY A 75 13.10 -23.90 9.05
CA GLY A 75 12.26 -25.10 9.00
C GLY A 75 11.18 -25.13 10.09
N LEU A 76 10.92 -24.00 10.75
CA LEU A 76 9.92 -23.87 11.81
C LEU A 76 8.49 -23.76 11.25
N VAL A 77 8.36 -23.22 10.04
CA VAL A 77 7.06 -23.06 9.37
C VAL A 77 7.18 -23.40 7.89
N THR A 78 6.04 -23.78 7.30
CA THR A 78 5.88 -23.88 5.84
C THR A 78 4.89 -22.82 5.37
N MET A 79 5.01 -22.42 4.11
CA MET A 79 4.13 -21.41 3.51
C MET A 79 3.28 -22.06 2.40
N PRO A 80 2.11 -22.61 2.74
CA PRO A 80 1.19 -23.17 1.76
C PRO A 80 0.50 -22.05 0.97
N ILE A 81 0.57 -22.12 -0.35
CA ILE A 81 -0.11 -21.18 -1.25
C ILE A 81 -1.53 -21.70 -1.50
N VAL A 82 -2.52 -20.94 -1.09
CA VAL A 82 -3.94 -21.30 -1.21
C VAL A 82 -4.65 -20.45 -2.26
N LYS A 83 -5.82 -20.91 -2.69
CA LYS A 83 -6.68 -20.12 -3.59
C LYS A 83 -7.12 -18.85 -2.88
N THR A 84 -7.02 -17.71 -3.55
CA THR A 84 -7.55 -16.45 -3.03
C THR A 84 -9.04 -16.58 -2.77
N THR A 85 -9.46 -16.29 -1.54
CA THR A 85 -10.86 -16.21 -1.13
C THR A 85 -11.18 -14.78 -0.72
N ALA A 86 -12.40 -14.32 -1.01
CA ALA A 86 -12.86 -13.05 -0.48
C ALA A 86 -12.92 -13.12 1.05
N TYR A 87 -12.26 -12.18 1.73
CA TYR A 87 -12.36 -12.05 3.17
C TYR A 87 -13.77 -11.55 3.52
N LYS A 88 -14.53 -12.35 4.28
CA LYS A 88 -15.84 -11.94 4.78
C LYS A 88 -15.65 -11.27 6.13
N LEU A 89 -16.09 -10.01 6.23
CA LEU A 89 -16.15 -9.29 7.50
C LEU A 89 -17.10 -10.01 8.47
N THR A 90 -16.73 -10.05 9.74
CA THR A 90 -17.64 -10.56 10.78
C THR A 90 -18.84 -9.63 10.93
N LYS A 91 -19.96 -10.12 11.49
CA LYS A 91 -21.14 -9.27 11.76
C LYS A 91 -20.78 -8.03 12.58
N SER A 92 -19.99 -8.21 13.64
CA SER A 92 -19.54 -7.10 14.49
C SER A 92 -18.69 -6.07 13.73
N GLN A 93 -17.83 -6.52 12.80
CA GLN A 93 -17.06 -5.61 11.95
C GLN A 93 -17.97 -4.83 10.99
N VAL A 94 -18.96 -5.48 10.40
CA VAL A 94 -19.94 -4.82 9.50
C VAL A 94 -20.77 -3.80 10.27
N GLU A 95 -21.26 -4.15 11.45
CA GLU A 95 -22.05 -3.27 12.31
C GLU A 95 -21.23 -2.06 12.79
N ALA A 96 -20.00 -2.28 13.27
CA ALA A 96 -19.09 -1.20 13.65
C ALA A 96 -18.77 -0.30 12.45
N THR A 97 -18.49 -0.88 11.28
CA THR A 97 -18.22 -0.13 10.05
C THR A 97 -19.42 0.74 9.66
N ARG A 98 -20.66 0.23 9.78
CA ARG A 98 -21.86 1.03 9.51
C ARG A 98 -22.08 2.12 10.55
N LYS A 99 -21.85 1.81 11.84
CA LYS A 99 -22.04 2.76 12.96
C LYS A 99 -21.10 3.96 12.88
N TYR A 100 -19.86 3.73 12.47
CA TYR A 100 -18.81 4.76 12.38
C TYR A 100 -18.47 5.14 10.93
N ALA A 101 -19.33 4.80 9.96
CA ALA A 101 -19.12 5.16 8.57
C ALA A 101 -19.03 6.69 8.42
N GLY A 102 -17.97 7.16 7.76
CA GLY A 102 -17.75 8.59 7.48
C GLY A 102 -17.24 9.42 8.66
N THR A 103 -16.91 8.82 9.81
CA THR A 103 -16.30 9.56 10.93
C THR A 103 -14.79 9.71 10.77
N ALA A 104 -14.14 8.69 10.19
CA ALA A 104 -12.70 8.69 9.95
C ALA A 104 -12.33 9.66 8.81
N ARG A 105 -11.19 10.35 8.96
CA ARG A 105 -10.64 11.24 7.94
C ARG A 105 -9.12 11.23 7.98
N VAL A 106 -8.50 11.48 6.83
CA VAL A 106 -7.05 11.69 6.75
C VAL A 106 -6.74 13.17 7.02
N GLY A 107 -5.93 13.44 8.04
CA GLY A 107 -5.45 14.79 8.35
C GLY A 107 -4.25 15.22 7.49
N ALA A 108 -3.85 16.49 7.59
CA ALA A 108 -2.80 17.12 6.76
C ALA A 108 -1.43 16.39 6.77
N ASN A 109 -1.14 15.62 7.83
CA ASN A 109 0.10 14.88 8.01
C ASN A 109 -0.06 13.37 7.81
N ASN A 110 -0.99 12.93 6.95
CA ASN A 110 -1.31 11.50 6.72
C ASN A 110 -1.70 10.74 8.01
N GLN A 111 -2.30 11.47 8.95
CA GLN A 111 -2.76 10.93 10.24
C GLN A 111 -4.22 10.48 10.12
N LEU A 112 -4.52 9.28 10.62
CA LEU A 112 -5.89 8.79 10.74
C LEU A 112 -6.57 9.45 11.93
N LEU A 113 -7.55 10.32 11.67
CA LEU A 113 -8.30 11.04 12.71
C LEU A 113 -9.71 10.45 12.85
N ASN A 114 -10.24 10.49 14.08
CA ASN A 114 -11.64 10.15 14.40
C ASN A 114 -12.08 8.72 14.01
N TRP A 115 -11.12 7.80 13.89
CA TRP A 115 -11.41 6.38 13.75
C TRP A 115 -11.65 5.75 15.13
N THR A 116 -12.71 4.96 15.25
CA THR A 116 -13.06 4.24 16.49
C THR A 116 -13.01 2.73 16.27
N ALA A 117 -13.78 2.21 15.32
CA ALA A 117 -13.84 0.79 15.02
C ALA A 117 -14.36 0.53 13.60
N GLY A 118 -14.11 -0.67 13.07
CA GLY A 118 -14.53 -1.07 11.72
C GLY A 118 -13.55 -0.63 10.63
N ILE A 119 -13.98 -0.76 9.37
CA ILE A 119 -13.21 -0.28 8.21
C ILE A 119 -13.28 1.26 8.21
N PRO A 120 -12.15 1.98 8.30
CA PRO A 120 -12.15 3.45 8.39
C PRO A 120 -12.77 4.12 7.15
N PHE A 121 -12.45 3.60 5.96
CA PHE A 121 -12.95 4.11 4.68
C PHE A 121 -13.63 2.97 3.91
N PRO A 122 -14.92 2.66 4.19
CA PRO A 122 -15.63 1.60 3.49
C PRO A 122 -15.90 1.93 2.02
N GLU A 123 -16.01 3.22 1.70
CA GLU A 123 -16.17 3.77 0.35
C GLU A 123 -15.12 4.89 0.15
N PRO A 124 -13.85 4.53 -0.07
CA PRO A 124 -12.77 5.51 -0.18
C PRO A 124 -12.96 6.38 -1.42
N ARG A 125 -12.81 7.69 -1.25
CA ARG A 125 -12.95 8.71 -2.31
C ARG A 125 -11.61 9.08 -2.94
N SER A 126 -10.51 8.73 -2.30
CA SER A 126 -9.17 9.07 -2.77
C SER A 126 -8.17 7.93 -2.48
N ALA A 127 -7.07 7.90 -3.24
CA ALA A 127 -6.00 6.92 -3.04
C ALA A 127 -5.38 6.99 -1.64
N VAL A 128 -5.42 8.16 -0.99
CA VAL A 128 -4.91 8.37 0.37
C VAL A 128 -5.74 7.64 1.42
N GLU A 129 -7.02 7.39 1.15
CA GLU A 129 -7.92 6.64 2.04
C GLU A 129 -7.77 5.12 1.88
N ILE A 130 -6.94 4.66 0.94
CA ILE A 130 -6.64 3.24 0.66
C ILE A 130 -5.26 2.83 1.21
N ALA A 131 -4.37 3.81 1.42
CA ALA A 131 -2.96 3.60 1.73
C ALA A 131 -2.66 3.07 3.14
#